data_AF-A0AAV9BGM8-F1
#
_entry.id   AF-A0AAV9BGM8-F1
#
_cell.length_a   1.000
_cell.length_b   1.000
_cell.length_c   1.000
_cell.angle_alpha   90.00
_cell.angle_beta   90.00
_cell.angle_gamma   90.00
#
_symmetry.space_group_name_H-M   'P 1'
#
loop_
_entity.id
_entity.type
_entity.pdbx_description
1 polymer ?
#
loop_
_entity_poly.entity_id
_entity_poly.type
_entity_poly.pdbx_seq_one_letter_code
_entity_poly.pdbx_strand_id
1 'polypeptide(L)'
;MTASNPSQLRRELDVLHREAEQTRSKANGVRLRLMRLSEAAEKLQRQASADVRFGKENEARELLIQKRKVMQALDKSKSRIELFDKLLAKLNEAIAVKETQLIGHVASHLEGDQQDVSSEVRILSDGKIHELQGVSSYEEFLEHIDQQLQEIETYMSTTLNLSTLVMDLEEKQKNTKVQQMVEILNDLRGTRER
;
A
#
# COMPACT_ATOMS: atom_id res chain seq x y z
N MET A 1 26.60 14.61 -3.91
CA MET A 1 25.35 14.05 -4.44
C MET A 1 25.70 12.83 -5.27
N THR A 2 25.60 11.64 -4.71
CA THR A 2 25.90 10.38 -5.42
C THR A 2 24.69 10.03 -6.25
N ALA A 3 24.75 10.33 -7.56
CA ALA A 3 23.78 9.83 -8.53
C ALA A 3 23.58 8.32 -8.29
N SER A 4 22.37 7.92 -7.90
CA SER A 4 22.06 6.51 -7.73
C SER A 4 22.24 5.85 -9.09
N ASN A 5 23.28 5.03 -9.19
CA ASN A 5 23.77 4.55 -10.46
C ASN A 5 22.65 3.70 -11.10
N PRO A 6 22.20 3.94 -12.34
CA PRO A 6 21.07 3.22 -12.94
C PRO A 6 21.27 1.70 -12.95
N SER A 7 22.52 1.23 -12.98
CA SER A 7 22.88 -0.18 -12.83
C SER A 7 22.59 -0.73 -11.43
N GLN A 8 22.69 0.08 -10.39
CA GLN A 8 22.31 -0.29 -9.02
C GLN A 8 20.79 -0.38 -8.87
N LEU A 9 20.03 0.59 -9.39
CA LEU A 9 18.55 0.50 -9.39
C LEU A 9 18.06 -0.75 -10.10
N ARG A 10 18.62 -1.09 -11.26
CA ARG A 10 18.28 -2.32 -12.00
C ARG A 10 18.53 -3.57 -11.16
N ARG A 11 19.66 -3.66 -10.46
CA ARG A 11 19.96 -4.80 -9.57
C ARG A 11 18.99 -4.91 -8.41
N GLU A 12 18.62 -3.80 -7.78
CA GLU A 12 17.64 -3.78 -6.69
C GLU A 12 16.25 -4.19 -7.19
N LEU A 13 15.86 -3.74 -8.38
CA LEU A 13 14.60 -4.08 -9.04
C LEU A 13 14.53 -5.57 -9.41
N ASP A 14 15.63 -6.14 -9.92
CA ASP A 14 15.75 -7.59 -10.17
C ASP A 14 15.66 -8.42 -8.88
N VAL A 15 16.16 -7.90 -7.75
CA VAL A 15 15.99 -8.56 -6.44
C VAL A 15 14.52 -8.51 -6.02
N LEU A 16 13.88 -7.35 -6.08
CA LEU A 16 12.47 -7.19 -5.70
C LEU A 16 11.54 -8.08 -6.54
N HIS A 17 11.74 -8.18 -7.86
CA HIS A 17 10.96 -9.09 -8.69
C HIS A 17 11.16 -10.56 -8.31
N ARG A 18 12.39 -10.97 -8.01
CA ARG A 18 12.67 -12.34 -7.53
C ARG A 18 11.98 -12.63 -6.20
N GLU A 19 12.01 -11.68 -5.27
CA GLU A 19 11.33 -11.81 -3.97
C GLU A 19 9.81 -11.85 -4.12
N ALA A 20 9.24 -11.05 -5.03
CA ALA A 20 7.81 -11.08 -5.34
C ALA A 20 7.40 -12.44 -5.91
N GLU A 21 8.18 -13.00 -6.84
CA GLU A 21 7.88 -14.29 -7.44
C GLU A 21 8.02 -15.44 -6.43
N GLN A 22 9.05 -15.41 -5.58
CA GLN A 22 9.19 -16.36 -4.47
C GLN A 22 8.01 -16.28 -3.49
N THR A 23 7.57 -15.07 -3.17
CA THR A 23 6.42 -14.85 -2.27
C THR A 23 5.14 -15.39 -2.89
N ARG A 24 4.90 -15.14 -4.17
CA ARG A 24 3.76 -15.65 -4.94
C ARG A 24 3.74 -17.17 -4.97
N SER A 25 4.89 -17.80 -5.24
CA SER A 25 5.04 -19.25 -5.23
C SER A 25 4.72 -19.86 -3.86
N LYS A 26 5.24 -19.27 -2.76
CA LYS A 26 4.93 -19.68 -1.39
C LYS A 26 3.43 -19.53 -1.07
N ALA A 27 2.83 -18.41 -1.47
CA ALA A 27 1.39 -18.18 -1.28
C ALA A 27 0.54 -19.24 -1.99
N ASN A 28 0.88 -19.58 -3.23
CA ASN A 28 0.19 -20.62 -4.01
C ASN A 28 0.31 -22.01 -3.35
N GLY A 29 1.47 -22.34 -2.78
CA GLY A 29 1.63 -23.55 -1.98
C GLY A 29 0.70 -23.61 -0.76
N VAL A 30 0.50 -22.48 -0.07
CA VAL A 30 -0.43 -22.41 1.06
C VAL A 30 -1.89 -22.47 0.60
N ARG A 31 -2.25 -21.86 -0.53
CA ARG A 31 -3.60 -21.97 -1.13
C ARG A 31 -3.94 -23.41 -1.49
N LEU A 32 -3.00 -24.16 -2.08
CA LEU A 32 -3.20 -25.58 -2.35
C LEU A 32 -3.42 -26.39 -1.06
N ARG A 33 -2.66 -26.09 0.00
CA ARG A 33 -2.86 -26.71 1.31
C ARG A 33 -4.24 -26.36 1.89
N LEU A 34 -4.67 -25.11 1.78
CA LEU A 34 -5.99 -24.67 2.24
C LEU A 34 -7.11 -25.48 1.56
N MET A 35 -7.05 -25.63 0.23
CA MET A 35 -7.99 -26.43 -0.55
C MET A 35 -8.07 -27.87 -0.03
N ARG A 36 -6.91 -28.54 0.12
CA ARG A 36 -6.85 -29.92 0.64
C ARG A 36 -7.38 -30.06 2.08
N LEU A 37 -7.13 -29.05 2.94
CA LEU A 37 -7.66 -29.05 4.31
C LEU A 37 -9.18 -28.87 4.33
N SER A 38 -9.74 -28.03 3.44
CA SER A 38 -11.19 -27.88 3.28
C SER A 38 -11.84 -29.20 2.86
N GLU A 39 -11.28 -29.87 1.85
CA GLU A 39 -11.75 -31.18 1.38
C GLU A 39 -11.71 -32.24 2.50
N ALA A 40 -10.62 -32.28 3.27
CA ALA A 40 -10.49 -33.20 4.40
C ALA A 40 -11.54 -32.91 5.50
N ALA A 41 -11.79 -31.64 5.81
CA ALA A 41 -12.80 -31.24 6.79
C ALA A 41 -14.23 -31.61 6.33
N GLU A 42 -14.54 -31.48 5.04
CA GLU A 42 -15.80 -31.93 4.47
C GLU A 42 -15.95 -33.45 4.52
N LYS A 43 -14.90 -34.20 4.19
CA LYS A 43 -14.92 -35.66 4.26
C LYS A 43 -15.20 -36.14 5.68
N LEU A 44 -14.52 -35.57 6.67
CA LEU A 44 -14.76 -35.88 8.08
C LEU A 44 -16.19 -35.55 8.50
N GLN A 45 -16.74 -34.41 8.04
CA GLN A 45 -18.13 -34.04 8.30
C GLN A 45 -19.13 -35.04 7.70
N ARG A 46 -18.93 -35.44 6.44
CA ARG A 46 -19.79 -36.41 5.75
C ARG A 46 -19.76 -37.75 6.47
N GLN A 47 -18.57 -38.23 6.85
CA GLN A 47 -18.41 -39.49 7.58
C GLN A 47 -19.06 -39.43 8.96
N ALA A 48 -18.84 -38.38 9.74
CA ALA A 48 -19.47 -38.22 11.05
C ALA A 48 -21.01 -38.18 10.93
N SER A 49 -21.54 -37.53 9.89
CA SER A 49 -22.98 -37.50 9.65
C SER A 49 -23.55 -38.89 9.29
N ALA A 50 -22.77 -39.71 8.58
CA ALA A 50 -23.15 -41.08 8.28
C ALA A 50 -23.12 -41.95 9.54
N ASP A 51 -22.07 -41.86 10.34
CA ASP A 51 -21.91 -42.65 11.58
C ASP A 51 -23.04 -42.36 12.58
N VAL A 52 -23.47 -41.10 12.72
CA VAL A 52 -24.65 -40.74 13.53
C VAL A 52 -25.91 -41.46 13.02
N ARG A 53 -26.12 -41.52 11.70
CA ARG A 53 -27.29 -42.23 11.12
C ARG A 53 -27.26 -43.74 11.36
N PHE A 54 -26.06 -44.31 11.48
CA PHE A 54 -25.87 -45.73 11.79
C PHE A 54 -25.80 -46.02 13.30
N GLY A 55 -26.05 -45.03 14.17
CA GLY A 55 -26.00 -45.18 15.63
C GLY A 55 -24.59 -45.27 16.22
N LYS A 56 -23.56 -44.98 15.42
CA LYS A 56 -22.13 -44.99 15.78
C LYS A 56 -21.70 -43.63 16.35
N GLU A 57 -22.34 -43.22 17.44
CA GLU A 57 -22.16 -41.86 17.98
C GLU A 57 -20.75 -41.61 18.52
N ASN A 58 -20.08 -42.64 19.06
CA ASN A 58 -18.74 -42.51 19.60
C ASN A 58 -17.71 -42.27 18.48
N GLU A 59 -17.83 -43.00 17.37
CA GLU A 59 -17.01 -42.84 16.17
C GLU A 59 -17.23 -41.46 15.54
N ALA A 60 -18.49 -41.02 15.47
CA ALA A 60 -18.83 -39.68 14.99
C ALA A 60 -18.20 -38.57 15.83
N ARG A 61 -18.18 -38.72 17.17
CA ARG A 61 -17.53 -37.76 18.08
C ARG A 61 -16.02 -37.68 17.83
N GLU A 62 -15.35 -38.81 17.64
CA GLU A 62 -13.91 -38.84 17.34
C GLU A 62 -13.61 -38.14 16.01
N LEU A 63 -14.41 -38.40 14.96
CA LEU A 63 -14.28 -37.72 13.67
C LEU A 63 -14.47 -36.20 13.78
N LEU A 64 -15.39 -35.73 14.62
CA LEU A 64 -15.59 -34.30 14.86
C LEU A 64 -14.41 -33.66 15.62
N ILE A 65 -13.76 -34.40 16.55
CA ILE A 65 -12.53 -33.96 17.21
C ILE A 65 -11.40 -33.82 16.19
N GLN A 66 -11.25 -34.79 15.27
CA GLN A 66 -10.28 -34.70 14.19
C GLN A 66 -10.59 -33.53 13.24
N LYS A 67 -11.86 -33.34 12.87
CA LYS A 67 -12.30 -32.20 12.04
C LYS A 67 -11.93 -30.87 12.68
N ARG A 68 -12.09 -30.73 14.00
CA ARG A 68 -11.69 -29.51 14.73
C ARG A 68 -10.20 -29.21 14.57
N LYS A 69 -9.33 -30.23 14.64
CA LYS A 69 -7.89 -30.07 14.41
C LYS A 69 -7.58 -29.62 12.97
N VAL A 70 -8.27 -30.20 11.98
CA VAL A 70 -8.15 -29.80 10.57
C VAL A 70 -8.58 -28.34 10.38
N MET A 71 -9.69 -27.93 10.99
CA MET A 71 -10.17 -26.55 10.93
C MET A 71 -9.18 -25.55 11.54
N GLN A 72 -8.55 -25.87 12.67
CA GLN A 72 -7.48 -25.01 13.23
C GLN A 72 -6.29 -24.85 12.28
N ALA A 73 -5.89 -25.91 11.57
CA ALA A 73 -4.84 -25.82 10.56
C ALA A 73 -5.26 -25.02 9.31
N LEU A 74 -6.55 -25.08 8.98
CA LEU A 74 -7.17 -24.32 7.90
C LEU A 74 -7.16 -22.82 8.21
N ASP A 75 -7.54 -22.42 9.42
CA ASP A 75 -7.50 -21.01 9.86
C ASP A 75 -6.07 -20.46 9.86
N LYS A 76 -5.10 -21.23 10.34
CA LYS A 76 -3.67 -20.87 10.24
C LYS A 76 -3.21 -20.68 8.79
N SER A 77 -3.74 -21.47 7.85
CA SER A 77 -3.41 -21.35 6.43
C SER A 77 -4.03 -20.09 5.82
N LYS A 78 -5.26 -19.70 6.22
CA LYS A 78 -5.89 -18.43 5.83
C LYS A 78 -5.09 -17.23 6.28
N SER A 79 -4.74 -17.15 7.57
CA SER A 79 -3.94 -16.04 8.11
C SER A 79 -2.58 -15.94 7.41
N ARG A 80 -1.97 -17.07 7.03
CA ARG A 80 -0.71 -17.06 6.27
C ARG A 80 -0.88 -16.55 4.84
N ILE A 81 -2.00 -16.84 4.17
CA ILE A 81 -2.30 -16.29 2.84
C ILE A 81 -2.46 -14.77 2.94
N GLU A 82 -3.20 -14.26 3.93
CA GLU A 82 -3.37 -12.82 4.14
C GLU A 82 -2.02 -12.11 4.35
N LEU A 83 -1.09 -12.71 5.11
CA LEU A 83 0.25 -12.17 5.29
C LEU A 83 1.04 -12.14 3.97
N PHE A 84 0.97 -13.20 3.17
CA PHE A 84 1.63 -13.21 1.87
C PHE A 84 1.02 -12.19 0.90
N ASP A 85 -0.29 -11.98 0.93
CA ASP A 85 -0.96 -11.00 0.09
C ASP A 85 -0.57 -9.57 0.47
N LYS A 86 -0.45 -9.28 1.78
CA LYS A 86 0.10 -8.00 2.27
C LYS A 86 1.55 -7.79 1.83
N LEU A 87 2.39 -8.82 1.92
CA LEU A 87 3.78 -8.75 1.49
C LEU A 87 3.90 -8.52 -0.03
N LEU A 88 3.09 -9.22 -0.83
CA LEU A 88 3.04 -9.02 -2.28
C LEU A 88 2.62 -7.60 -2.65
N ALA A 89 1.63 -7.02 -1.95
CA ALA A 89 1.23 -5.64 -2.17
C ALA A 89 2.40 -4.66 -1.91
N LYS A 90 3.14 -4.86 -0.81
CA LYS A 90 4.30 -4.03 -0.47
C LYS A 90 5.47 -4.19 -1.45
N LEU A 91 5.71 -5.42 -1.92
CA LEU A 91 6.73 -5.67 -2.95
C LEU A 91 6.36 -5.00 -4.28
N ASN A 92 5.09 -5.06 -4.69
CA ASN A 92 4.63 -4.39 -5.90
C ASN A 92 4.72 -2.85 -5.79
N GLU A 93 4.42 -2.28 -4.63
CA GLU A 93 4.59 -0.84 -4.35
C GLU A 93 6.07 -0.43 -4.49
N ALA A 94 6.99 -1.20 -3.89
CA ALA A 94 8.43 -0.96 -3.99
C ALA A 94 8.95 -1.10 -5.42
N ILE A 95 8.47 -2.09 -6.18
CA ILE A 95 8.78 -2.26 -7.60
C ILE A 95 8.32 -1.02 -8.38
N ALA A 96 7.07 -0.58 -8.21
CA ALA A 96 6.53 0.57 -8.93
C ALA A 96 7.32 1.87 -8.67
N VAL A 97 7.72 2.10 -7.41
CA VAL A 97 8.59 3.24 -7.04
C VAL A 97 9.95 3.14 -7.75
N LYS A 98 10.58 1.97 -7.75
CA LYS A 98 11.90 1.76 -8.37
C LYS A 98 11.85 1.82 -9.90
N GLU A 99 10.78 1.30 -10.52
CA GLU A 99 10.52 1.44 -11.96
C GLU A 99 10.37 2.90 -12.35
N THR A 100 9.60 3.68 -11.58
CA THR A 100 9.42 5.11 -11.81
C THR A 100 10.74 5.87 -11.71
N GLN A 101 11.57 5.57 -10.70
CA GLN A 101 12.91 6.15 -10.57
C GLN A 101 13.81 5.80 -11.76
N LEU A 102 13.78 4.55 -12.23
CA LEU A 102 14.58 4.11 -13.38
C LEU A 102 14.13 4.79 -14.68
N ILE A 103 12.82 4.91 -14.90
CA ILE A 103 12.24 5.63 -16.03
C ILE A 103 12.67 7.09 -16.01
N GLY A 104 12.60 7.75 -14.85
CA GLY A 104 13.09 9.12 -14.66
C GLY A 104 14.56 9.27 -15.06
N HIS A 105 15.44 8.39 -14.58
CA HIS A 105 16.85 8.40 -14.94
C HIS A 105 17.12 8.19 -16.45
N VAL A 106 16.34 7.33 -17.12
CA VAL A 106 16.50 7.07 -18.56
C VAL A 106 15.98 8.26 -19.39
N ALA A 107 14.86 8.87 -18.99
CA ALA A 107 14.32 10.06 -19.63
C ALA A 107 15.30 11.24 -19.54
N SER A 108 15.88 11.49 -18.37
CA SER A 108 16.89 12.55 -18.18
C SER A 108 18.19 12.31 -18.96
N HIS A 109 18.48 11.09 -19.39
CA HIS A 109 19.66 10.78 -20.22
C HIS A 109 19.39 10.92 -21.73
N LEU A 110 18.15 10.67 -22.16
CA LEU A 110 17.70 10.86 -23.55
C LEU A 110 17.61 12.35 -23.93
N GLU A 111 17.38 13.23 -22.96
CA GLU A 111 17.40 14.68 -23.16
C GLU A 111 18.82 15.28 -23.22
N GLY A 112 19.87 14.50 -22.90
CA GLY A 112 21.26 14.97 -22.81
C GLY A 112 22.14 14.74 -24.04
N ASP A 113 21.68 14.02 -25.06
CA ASP A 113 22.51 13.58 -26.21
C ASP A 113 22.26 14.35 -27.52
N GLN A 114 21.58 15.50 -27.46
CA GLN A 114 21.47 16.43 -28.60
C GLN A 114 22.34 17.67 -28.37
N GLN A 115 23.61 17.58 -28.77
CA GLN A 115 24.46 18.76 -28.89
C GLN A 115 24.35 19.33 -30.32
N ASP A 116 23.95 20.60 -30.37
CA ASP A 116 24.02 21.57 -31.47
C ASP A 116 23.22 21.30 -32.75
N VAL A 117 21.97 21.79 -32.78
CA VAL A 117 21.65 23.05 -33.48
C VAL A 117 20.27 23.57 -33.07
N SER A 118 20.26 24.78 -32.51
CA SER A 118 19.24 25.82 -32.68
C SER A 118 17.80 25.36 -32.94
N SER A 119 16.96 25.40 -31.90
CA SER A 119 15.75 26.25 -31.89
C SER A 119 15.03 26.09 -30.54
N GLU A 120 14.84 27.23 -29.90
CA GLU A 120 13.97 27.43 -28.76
C GLU A 120 12.54 26.97 -29.09
N VAL A 121 12.15 25.79 -28.58
CA VAL A 121 10.75 25.37 -28.54
C VAL A 121 10.37 25.18 -27.08
N ARG A 122 9.89 26.30 -26.52
CA ARG A 122 9.26 26.40 -25.21
C ARG A 122 7.93 25.63 -25.24
N ILE A 123 7.95 24.33 -24.92
CA ILE A 123 6.71 23.60 -24.60
C ILE A 123 6.44 23.79 -23.11
N LEU A 124 5.55 24.74 -22.84
CA LEU A 124 4.95 25.00 -21.54
C LEU A 124 4.15 23.76 -21.10
N SER A 125 4.67 23.01 -20.13
CA SER A 125 3.86 22.16 -19.24
C SER A 125 3.92 22.77 -17.84
N ASP A 126 3.33 23.96 -17.76
CA ASP A 126 3.08 24.78 -16.58
C ASP A 126 1.84 24.21 -15.84
N GLY A 127 1.79 23.96 -14.53
CA GLY A 127 2.72 24.31 -13.46
C GLY A 127 2.45 23.50 -12.19
N LYS A 128 3.06 22.31 -12.07
CA LYS A 128 3.14 21.54 -10.81
C LYS A 128 4.50 20.88 -10.55
N ILE A 129 5.48 21.07 -11.44
CA ILE A 129 6.80 20.41 -11.33
C ILE A 129 7.85 21.32 -10.67
N HIS A 130 7.58 22.63 -10.56
CA HIS A 130 8.56 23.59 -10.03
C HIS A 130 8.87 23.47 -8.53
N GLU A 131 8.08 22.74 -7.75
CA GLU A 131 8.35 22.57 -6.31
C GLU A 131 9.39 21.48 -6.02
N LEU A 132 9.62 20.55 -6.94
CA LEU A 132 10.53 19.41 -6.71
C LEU A 132 11.97 19.66 -7.16
N GLN A 133 12.26 20.84 -7.74
CA GLN A 133 13.54 21.12 -8.40
C GLN A 133 14.71 21.42 -7.43
N GLY A 134 14.47 21.41 -6.12
CA GLY A 134 15.49 21.66 -5.10
C GLY A 134 16.02 20.41 -4.39
N VAL A 135 15.40 19.25 -4.61
CA VAL A 135 15.55 18.14 -3.66
C VAL A 135 16.58 17.13 -4.13
N SER A 136 17.73 17.13 -3.46
CA SER A 136 18.95 16.44 -3.85
C SER A 136 19.16 15.09 -3.15
N SER A 137 18.37 14.84 -2.10
CA SER A 137 18.39 13.62 -1.30
C SER A 137 17.01 13.23 -0.79
N TYR A 138 16.83 11.98 -0.36
CA TYR A 138 15.57 11.52 0.24
C TYR A 138 15.19 12.27 1.53
N GLU A 139 16.19 12.69 2.32
CA GLU A 139 15.98 13.51 3.53
C GLU A 139 15.36 14.86 3.17
N GLU A 140 15.96 15.55 2.21
CA GLU A 140 15.50 16.85 1.71
C GLU A 140 14.11 16.75 1.05
N PHE A 141 13.75 15.57 0.53
CA PHE A 141 12.43 15.31 -0.04
C PHE A 141 11.38 15.25 1.04
N LEU A 142 11.67 14.52 2.11
CA LEU A 142 10.77 14.46 3.26
C LEU A 142 10.66 15.83 3.93
N GLU A 143 11.75 16.59 4.04
CA GLU A 143 11.71 17.97 4.53
C GLU A 143 10.87 18.88 3.64
N HIS A 144 10.97 18.77 2.32
CA HIS A 144 10.15 19.55 1.41
C HIS A 144 8.65 19.19 1.51
N ILE A 145 8.33 17.90 1.56
CA ILE A 145 6.95 17.43 1.76
C ILE A 145 6.42 17.89 3.11
N ASP A 146 7.24 17.84 4.16
CA ASP A 146 6.88 18.34 5.48
C ASP A 146 6.62 19.85 5.44
N GLN A 147 7.43 20.62 4.72
CA GLN A 147 7.22 22.06 4.54
C GLN A 147 5.91 22.36 3.79
N GLN A 148 5.61 21.64 2.70
CA GLN A 148 4.37 21.82 1.96
C GLN A 148 3.13 21.48 2.81
N LEU A 149 3.20 20.40 3.59
CA LEU A 149 2.13 20.03 4.51
C LEU A 149 1.93 21.09 5.60
N GLN A 150 3.02 21.70 6.10
CA GLN A 150 2.96 22.78 7.08
C GLN A 150 2.31 24.05 6.52
N GLU A 151 2.60 24.40 5.25
CA GLU A 151 1.98 25.54 4.57
C GLU A 151 0.46 25.33 4.39
N ILE A 152 0.08 24.13 3.95
CA ILE A 152 -1.32 23.72 3.81
C ILE A 152 -2.06 23.78 5.16
N GLU A 153 -1.43 23.29 6.23
CA GLU A 153 -1.97 23.34 7.59
C GLU A 153 -2.21 24.78 8.04
N THR A 154 -1.23 25.66 7.82
CA THR A 154 -1.29 27.08 8.19
C THR A 154 -2.40 27.80 7.44
N TYR A 155 -2.55 27.53 6.14
CA TYR A 155 -3.61 28.09 5.31
C TYR A 155 -5.01 27.65 5.78
N MET A 156 -5.19 26.35 6.05
CA MET A 156 -6.46 25.82 6.55
C MET A 156 -6.80 26.38 7.93
N SER A 157 -5.84 26.41 8.86
CA SER A 157 -6.05 27.00 10.19
C SER A 157 -6.43 28.48 10.10
N THR A 158 -5.79 29.25 9.22
CA THR A 158 -6.12 30.66 8.99
C THR A 158 -7.54 30.81 8.44
N THR A 159 -7.93 29.98 7.47
CA THR A 159 -9.27 30.00 6.86
C THR A 159 -10.36 29.66 7.89
N LEU A 160 -10.11 28.70 8.77
CA LEU A 160 -11.03 28.36 9.87
C LEU A 160 -11.14 29.47 10.91
N ASN A 161 -10.04 30.16 11.21
CA ASN A 161 -10.04 31.32 12.10
C ASN A 161 -10.84 32.48 11.49
N LEU A 162 -10.67 32.76 10.19
CA LEU A 162 -11.47 33.76 9.48
C LEU A 162 -12.95 33.40 9.44
N SER A 163 -13.27 32.13 9.23
CA SER A 163 -14.66 31.64 9.26
C SER A 163 -15.29 31.79 10.65
N THR A 164 -14.49 31.73 11.72
CA THR A 164 -14.93 31.99 13.10
C THR A 164 -15.17 33.48 13.37
N LEU A 165 -14.47 34.36 12.65
CA LEU A 165 -14.65 35.81 12.74
C LEU A 165 -15.82 36.33 11.88
N VAL A 166 -16.10 35.66 10.76
CA VAL A 166 -17.07 36.10 9.75
C VAL A 166 -18.44 35.44 9.89
N MET A 167 -18.51 34.21 10.43
CA MET A 167 -19.76 33.43 10.49
C MET A 167 -20.21 33.21 11.94
N ASP A 168 -21.52 33.26 12.17
CA ASP A 168 -22.11 32.89 13.45
C ASP A 168 -22.01 31.37 13.70
N LEU A 169 -22.06 30.97 14.99
CA LEU A 169 -21.84 29.58 15.41
C LEU A 169 -22.79 28.58 14.71
N GLU A 170 -24.04 28.97 14.50
CA GLU A 170 -25.04 28.12 13.87
C GLU A 170 -24.78 27.94 12.36
N GLU A 171 -24.33 28.99 11.68
CA GLU A 171 -23.96 28.94 10.26
C GLU A 171 -22.68 28.11 10.05
N LYS A 172 -21.71 28.29 10.94
CA LYS A 172 -20.46 27.53 10.94
C LYS A 172 -20.71 26.03 11.12
N GLN A 173 -21.63 25.65 12.01
CA GLN A 173 -21.97 24.24 12.26
C GLN A 173 -22.65 23.57 11.08
N LYS A 174 -23.50 24.30 10.34
CA LYS A 174 -24.20 23.80 9.15
C LYS A 174 -23.34 23.86 7.88
N ASN A 175 -22.25 24.62 7.88
CA ASN A 175 -21.36 24.74 6.73
C ASN A 175 -20.48 23.48 6.58
N THR A 176 -20.90 22.61 5.68
CA THR A 176 -20.22 21.34 5.38
C THR A 176 -18.77 21.53 4.94
N LYS A 177 -18.44 22.64 4.27
CA LYS A 177 -17.05 22.92 3.84
C LYS A 177 -16.15 23.24 5.03
N VAL A 178 -16.67 23.94 6.04
CA VAL A 178 -15.92 24.23 7.29
C VAL A 178 -15.69 22.93 8.06
N GLN A 179 -16.71 22.07 8.16
CA GLN A 179 -16.57 20.77 8.85
C GLN A 179 -15.57 19.84 8.14
N GLN A 180 -15.64 19.76 6.81
CA GLN A 180 -14.67 19.00 6.01
C GLN A 180 -13.25 19.55 6.19
N MET A 181 -13.07 20.87 6.21
CA MET A 181 -11.77 21.48 6.44
C MET A 181 -11.22 21.18 7.85
N VAL A 182 -12.07 21.13 8.88
CA VAL A 182 -11.67 20.72 10.24
C VAL A 182 -11.23 19.26 10.27
N GLU A 183 -11.98 18.36 9.61
CA GLU A 183 -11.64 16.93 9.53
C GLU A 183 -10.29 16.71 8.84
N ILE A 184 -10.11 17.30 7.65
CA ILE A 184 -8.86 17.21 6.88
C ILE A 184 -7.68 17.77 7.67
N LEU A 185 -7.87 18.88 8.39
CA LEU A 185 -6.81 19.49 9.20
C LEU A 185 -6.37 18.58 10.36
N ASN A 186 -7.31 17.89 11.01
CA ASN A 186 -7.01 16.95 12.09
C ASN A 186 -6.27 15.70 11.57
N ASP A 187 -6.70 15.17 10.43
CA ASP A 187 -6.04 14.02 9.78
C ASP A 187 -4.60 14.36 9.35
N LEU A 188 -4.41 15.58 8.82
CA LEU A 188 -3.09 16.08 8.42
C LEU A 188 -2.15 16.19 9.62
N ARG A 189 -2.59 16.81 10.73
CA ARG A 189 -1.80 16.87 11.98
C ARG A 189 -1.49 15.48 12.52
N GLY A 190 -2.48 14.60 12.57
CA GLY A 190 -2.31 13.23 13.06
C GLY A 190 -1.36 12.37 12.22
N THR A 191 -1.13 12.73 10.96
CA THR A 191 -0.17 12.07 10.08
C THR A 191 1.25 12.60 10.27
N ARG A 192 1.42 13.87 10.67
CA ARG A 192 2.73 14.50 10.98
C ARG A 192 3.27 14.12 12.36
N GLU A 193 2.39 13.86 13.33
CA GLU A 193 2.77 13.53 14.72
C GLU A 193 3.16 12.04 14.95
N ARG A 194 3.09 11.17 13.92
CA ARG A 194 3.35 9.72 14.01
C ARG A 194 4.59 9.29 13.23
#